data_AF-C3NB99-F1
#
_entry.id   AF-C3NB99-F1
#
_cell.length_a   1.000
_cell.length_b   1.000
_cell.length_c   1.000
_cell.angle_alpha   90.00
_cell.angle_beta   90.00
_cell.angle_gamma   90.00
#
_symmetry.space_group_name_H-M   'P 1'
#
loop_
_entity.id
_entity.type
_entity.pdbx_description
1 polymer ?
#
loop_
_entity_poly.entity_id
_entity_poly.type
_entity_poly.pdbx_seq_one_letter_code
_entity_poly.pdbx_strand_id
1 'polypeptide(L)' 'MDFPINANLVKYERKLSFTDCNTLSSMDKLSTQFLLSFDRDFDNINLLKSGKRVINIRYL' A
#
# COMPACT_ATOMS: atom_id res chain seq x y z
N MET A 1 -14.27 -11.06 -22.16
CA MET A 1 -14.32 -10.81 -20.70
C MET A 1 -13.00 -10.18 -20.35
N ASP A 2 -12.89 -8.87 -20.58
CA ASP A 2 -11.65 -8.13 -20.33
C ASP A 2 -11.59 -7.82 -18.83
N PHE A 3 -10.69 -8.50 -18.13
CA PHE A 3 -10.35 -8.10 -16.76
C PHE A 3 -9.74 -6.71 -16.83
N PRO A 4 -10.26 -5.70 -16.10
CA PRO A 4 -9.68 -4.37 -16.14
C PRO A 4 -8.25 -4.46 -15.62
N ILE A 5 -7.28 -4.22 -16.51
CA ILE A 5 -5.87 -4.15 -16.17
C ILE A 5 -5.70 -2.96 -15.20
N ASN A 6 -5.73 -3.29 -13.92
CA ASN A 6 -5.08 -2.62 -12.80
C ASN A 6 -4.67 -1.15 -13.02
N ALA A 7 -5.65 -0.24 -12.91
CA ALA A 7 -5.42 1.20 -12.71
C ALA A 7 -4.71 1.56 -11.38
N ASN A 8 -4.19 0.56 -10.65
CA ASN A 8 -3.49 0.72 -9.37
C ASN A 8 -1.96 0.66 -9.48
N LEU A 9 -1.41 0.38 -10.66
CA LEU A 9 0.05 0.24 -10.85
C LEU A 9 0.80 1.58 -10.99
N VAL A 10 0.08 2.70 -11.19
CA VAL A 10 0.70 4.03 -11.46
C VAL A 10 0.13 5.09 -10.51
N LYS A 11 0.27 4.87 -9.19
CA LYS A 11 -0.12 5.90 -8.20
C LYS A 11 0.91 6.14 -7.11
N TYR A 12 1.71 5.14 -6.78
CA TYR A 12 2.84 5.31 -5.88
C TYR A 12 4.07 5.74 -6.70
N GLU A 13 4.84 6.70 -6.19
CA GLU A 13 6.10 7.17 -6.79
C GLU A 13 7.20 6.08 -6.81
N ARG A 14 6.91 4.91 -6.23
CA ARG A 14 7.80 3.75 -6.11
C ARG A 14 7.24 2.57 -6.89
N LYS A 15 8.13 1.78 -7.50
CA LYS A 15 7.78 0.54 -8.20
C LYS A 15 7.46 -0.54 -7.17
N LEU A 16 6.18 -0.71 -6.86
CA LEU A 16 5.67 -1.71 -5.92
C LEU A 16 5.21 -2.98 -6.63
N SER A 17 5.24 -4.10 -5.90
CA SER A 17 4.63 -5.32 -6.40
C SER A 17 3.10 -5.21 -6.44
N PHE A 18 2.47 -6.05 -7.26
CA PHE A 18 1.00 -6.11 -7.32
C PHE A 18 0.40 -6.44 -5.94
N THR A 19 1.06 -7.31 -5.18
CA THR A 19 0.66 -7.67 -3.81
C THR A 19 0.73 -6.48 -2.86
N ASP A 20 1.77 -5.64 -2.94
CA ASP A 20 1.88 -4.47 -2.07
C ASP A 20 0.82 -3.43 -2.37
N CYS A 21 0.53 -3.20 -3.66
CA CYS A 21 -0.57 -2.34 -4.08
C CYS A 21 -1.92 -2.80 -3.53
N ASN A 22 -2.17 -4.12 -3.51
CA ASN A 22 -3.40 -4.67 -2.93
C ASN A 22 -3.44 -4.54 -1.41
N THR A 23 -2.31 -4.72 -0.73
CA THR A 23 -2.18 -4.49 0.71
C THR A 23 -2.52 -3.04 1.05
N LEU A 24 -1.89 -2.07 0.37
CA LEU A 24 -2.13 -0.64 0.59
C LEU A 24 -3.57 -0.23 0.25
N SER A 25 -4.14 -0.76 -0.82
CA SER A 25 -5.56 -0.55 -1.18
C SER A 25 -6.51 -1.09 -0.10
N SER A 26 -6.18 -2.23 0.49
CA SER A 26 -6.95 -2.83 1.59
C SER A 26 -6.82 -2.01 2.87
N MET A 27 -5.63 -1.49 3.17
CA MET A 27 -5.41 -0.58 4.29
C MET A 27 -6.25 0.70 4.17
N ASP A 28 -6.30 1.30 2.98
CA ASP A 28 -7.15 2.46 2.69
C ASP A 28 -8.64 2.14 2.89
N LYS A 29 -9.11 0.97 2.45
CA LYS A 29 -10.52 0.55 2.63
C LYS A 29 -10.87 0.33 4.10
N LEU A 30 -9.96 -0.26 4.86
CA LEU A 30 -10.13 -0.54 6.29
C LEU A 30 -9.80 0.65 7.18
N SER A 31 -9.36 1.77 6.61
CA SER A 31 -8.94 2.98 7.34
C SER A 31 -7.87 2.70 8.40
N THR A 32 -6.99 1.72 8.15
CA THR A 32 -5.85 1.41 9.01
C THR A 32 -4.56 1.98 8.43
N GLN A 33 -3.63 2.35 9.32
CA GLN A 33 -2.30 2.84 8.96
C GLN A 33 -1.18 1.94 9.49
N PHE A 34 -1.49 0.97 10.36
CA PHE A 34 -0.52 0.11 10.98
C PHE A 34 -0.39 -1.19 10.19
N LEU A 35 0.84 -1.58 9.90
CA LEU A 35 1.18 -2.81 9.21
C LEU A 35 2.36 -3.47 9.91
N LEU A 36 2.29 -4.78 10.12
CA LEU A 36 3.45 -5.59 10.45
C LEU A 36 3.96 -6.21 9.15
N SER A 37 5.10 -5.72 8.65
CA SER A 37 5.74 -6.31 7.47
C SER A 37 7.25 -6.21 7.57
N PHE A 38 7.95 -7.26 7.14
CA PHE A 38 9.40 -7.27 6.98
C PHE A 38 9.86 -6.68 5.64
N ASP A 39 8.92 -6.32 4.78
CA ASP A 39 9.21 -5.67 3.51
C ASP A 39 9.48 -4.17 3.70
N ARG A 40 10.59 -3.69 3.12
CA ARG A 40 11.01 -2.28 3.14
C ARG A 40 10.23 -1.43 2.14
N ASP A 41 9.40 -2.03 1.31
CA ASP A 41 8.57 -1.32 0.35
C ASP A 41 7.45 -0.53 1.04
N PHE A 42 6.96 -0.98 2.20
CA PHE A 42 5.96 -0.25 3.00
C PHE A 42 6.53 0.90 3.83
N ASP A 43 7.86 1.03 3.88
CA ASP A 43 8.50 2.11 4.63
C ASP A 43 8.40 3.41 3.82
N ASN A 44 8.03 4.51 4.50
CA ASN A 44 7.89 5.85 3.92
C ASN A 44 6.84 5.96 2.80
N ILE A 45 5.79 5.15 2.85
CA ILE A 45 4.64 5.26 1.93
C ILE A 45 3.47 6.00 2.59
N ASN A 46 2.79 6.82 1.79
CA ASN A 46 1.51 7.42 2.14
C ASN A 46 0.40 6.69 1.39
N LEU A 47 -0.64 6.28 2.11
CA LEU A 47 -1.85 5.70 1.54
C LEU A 47 -2.53 6.71 0.62
N LEU A 48 -2.98 6.26 -0.56
CA LEU A 48 -3.42 7.17 -1.63
C LEU A 48 -4.75 7.84 -1.32
N LYS A 49 -5.70 7.13 -0.70
CA LYS A 49 -7.03 7.67 -0.45
C LYS A 49 -7.05 8.50 0.83
N SER A 50 -6.43 8.00 1.89
CA SER A 50 -6.44 8.65 3.20
C SER A 50 -5.31 9.69 3.37
N GLY A 51 -4.26 9.65 2.56
CA GLY A 51 -3.07 10.50 2.70
C GLY A 51 -2.21 10.17 3.94
N LYS A 52 -2.62 9.18 4.74
CA LYS A 52 -1.93 8.79 5.98
C LYS A 52 -0.67 8.02 5.67
N ARG A 53 0.39 8.27 6.46
CA ARG A 53 1.63 7.49 6.37
C ARG A 53 1.43 6.09 6.94
N VAL A 54 1.92 5.08 6.22
CA VAL A 54 2.01 3.71 6.72
C VAL A 54 3.01 3.64 7.86
N ILE A 55 2.59 3.05 8.98
CA ILE A 55 3.39 2.82 10.18
C ILE A 55 3.73 1.34 10.23
N ASN A 56 4.96 1.02 9.86
CA ASN A 56 5.48 -0.34 9.94
C ASN A 56 5.97 -0.64 11.36
N ILE A 57 5.27 -1.53 12.07
CA ILE A 57 5.52 -1.82 13.50
C ILE A 57 6.60 -2.88 13.74
N ARG A 58 7.37 -3.25 12.71
CA ARG A 58 8.44 -4.26 12.79
C ARG A 58 9.49 -4.02 13.89
N TYR A 59 9.64 -2.78 14.36
CA TYR A 59 10.64 -2.38 15.36
C TYR A 59 10.03 -1.93 16.70
N LEU A 60 8.72 -2.14 16.89
CA LEU A 60 8.04 -1.96 18.18
C LEU A 60 8.05 -3.28 18.96
#